data_AF-M0DHW4-F1
#
_entry.id   AF-M0DHW4-F1
#
_cell.length_a   1.000
_cell.length_b   1.000
_cell.length_c   1.000
_cell.angle_alpha   90.00
_cell.angle_beta   90.00
_cell.angle_gamma   90.00
#
_symmetry.space_group_name_H-M   'P 1'
#
loop_
_entity.id
_entity.type
_entity.pdbx_description
1 polymer ?
#
loop_
_entity_poly.entity_id
_entity_poly.type
_entity_poly.pdbx_seq_one_letter_code
_entity_poly.pdbx_strand_id
1 'polypeptide(L)' 'MPSLQYRREHGRDMLECRGCGATFPEGQATNDGWHYECPECNEATGLGQGLRRV' A
#
# COMPACT_ATOMS: atom_id res chain seq x y z
N MET A 1 -1.14 18.32 -29.55
CA MET A 1 -0.66 16.97 -29.20
C MET A 1 -1.13 16.68 -27.78
N PRO A 2 -1.86 15.58 -27.54
CA PRO A 2 -2.55 15.37 -26.28
C PRO A 2 -1.53 15.10 -25.16
N SER A 3 -1.63 15.94 -24.12
CA SER A 3 -0.96 15.78 -22.83
C SER A 3 -1.21 14.37 -22.30
N LEU A 4 -0.15 13.56 -22.25
CA LEU A 4 -0.10 12.29 -21.52
C LEU A 4 -0.43 12.58 -20.05
N GLN A 5 -1.72 12.54 -19.73
CA GLN A 5 -2.20 12.39 -18.38
C GLN A 5 -1.78 10.98 -17.97
N TYR A 6 -0.63 10.90 -17.31
CA TYR A 6 -0.21 9.72 -16.57
C TYR A 6 -1.22 9.56 -15.44
N ARG A 7 -2.38 8.97 -15.78
CA ARG A 7 -3.39 8.55 -14.81
C ARG A 7 -2.67 7.49 -14.00
N ARG A 8 -2.04 7.92 -12.92
CA ARG A 8 -1.53 7.04 -11.89
C ARG A 8 -2.76 6.37 -11.31
N GLU A 9 -3.10 5.21 -11.86
CA GLU A 9 -4.12 4.31 -11.32
C GLU A 9 -3.56 3.64 -10.04
N HIS A 10 -2.95 4.41 -9.13
CA HIS A 10 -2.56 3.93 -7.81
C HIS A 10 -3.82 3.90 -6.95
N GLY A 11 -4.66 2.90 -7.15
CA GLY A 11 -5.91 2.83 -6.40
C GLY A 11 -6.62 1.49 -6.42
N ARG A 12 -5.93 0.38 -6.72
CA ARG A 12 -6.59 -0.93 -6.79
C ARG A 12 -5.96 -2.04 -5.97
N ASP A 13 -4.70 -1.91 -5.56
CA ASP A 13 -4.09 -2.88 -4.66
C ASP A 13 -4.49 -2.54 -3.22
N MET A 14 -5.33 -3.38 -2.60
CA MET A 14 -5.54 -3.33 -1.15
C MET A 14 -4.46 -4.15 -0.47
N LEU A 15 -3.94 -3.65 0.65
CA LEU A 15 -2.98 -4.32 1.51
C LEU A 15 -3.64 -4.74 2.82
N GLU A 16 -3.43 -5.99 3.18
CA GLU A 16 -3.79 -6.59 4.44
C GLU A 16 -2.53 -6.78 5.30
N CYS A 17 -2.55 -6.28 6.52
CA CYS A 17 -1.51 -6.53 7.51
C CYS A 17 -1.79 -7.84 8.25
N ARG A 18 -0.88 -8.82 8.15
CA ARG A 18 -0.91 -10.08 8.92
C ARG A 18 -0.64 -9.91 10.42
N GLY A 19 -0.01 -8.80 10.84
CA GLY A 19 0.26 -8.53 12.26
C GLY A 19 -1.03 -8.21 13.03
N CYS A 20 -1.72 -7.14 12.61
CA CYS A 20 -2.95 -6.67 13.25
C CYS A 20 -4.25 -7.06 12.54
N GLY A 21 -4.19 -7.57 11.31
CA GLY A 21 -5.37 -7.91 10.49
C GLY A 21 -6.01 -6.72 9.75
N ALA A 22 -5.42 -5.52 9.83
CA ALA A 22 -5.98 -4.34 9.19
C ALA A 22 -5.87 -4.40 7.66
N THR A 23 -6.92 -3.98 6.95
CA THR A 23 -6.95 -3.90 5.48
C THR A 23 -7.07 -2.44 5.07
N PHE A 24 -6.16 -1.97 4.23
CA PHE A 24 -6.08 -0.57 3.79
C PHE A 24 -5.56 -0.50 2.35
N PRO A 25 -5.87 0.56 1.60
CA PRO A 25 -5.34 0.72 0.24
C PRO A 25 -3.81 0.83 0.25
N GLU A 26 -3.15 0.34 -0.79
CA GLU A 26 -1.69 0.36 -0.91
C GLU A 26 -1.12 1.77 -0.69
N GLY A 27 -1.79 2.81 -1.21
CA GLY A 27 -1.40 4.21 -1.01
C GLY A 27 -1.58 4.78 0.40
N GLN A 28 -2.21 4.06 1.33
CA GLN A 28 -2.20 4.37 2.77
C GLN A 28 -1.07 3.65 3.50
N ALA A 29 -0.67 2.48 3.00
CA ALA A 29 0.48 1.75 3.53
C ALA A 29 1.81 2.39 3.12
N THR A 30 1.82 3.13 2.01
CA THR A 30 3.01 3.79 1.49
C THR A 30 2.69 5.24 1.15
N ASN A 31 3.47 6.18 1.68
CA ASN A 31 3.39 7.58 1.28
C ASN A 31 4.31 7.87 0.08
N ASP A 32 5.49 7.24 0.05
CA ASP A 32 6.54 7.45 -0.94
C ASP A 32 6.52 6.45 -2.12
N GLY A 33 5.69 5.42 -2.07
CA GLY A 33 5.58 4.37 -3.10
C GLY A 33 6.64 3.28 -3.03
N TRP A 34 7.59 3.38 -2.08
CA TRP A 34 8.68 2.41 -1.87
C TRP A 34 8.63 1.75 -0.49
N HIS A 35 8.31 2.50 0.55
CA HIS A 35 8.23 1.98 1.91
C HIS A 35 6.79 1.60 2.22
N TYR A 36 6.54 0.32 2.44
CA TYR A 36 5.23 -0.16 2.85
C TYR A 36 5.27 -0.41 4.35
N GLU A 37 4.43 0.27 5.10
CA GLU A 37 4.27 0.06 6.54
C GLU A 37 2.79 0.00 6.90
N CYS A 38 2.45 -0.74 7.94
CA CYS A 38 1.09 -0.77 8.45
C CYS A 38 0.83 0.50 9.28
N PRO A 39 -0.10 1.38 8.88
CA PRO A 39 -0.40 2.60 9.64
C PRO A 39 -1.09 2.32 10.99
N GLU A 40 -1.65 1.11 11.19
CA GLU A 40 -2.36 0.75 12.42
C GLU A 40 -1.44 0.26 13.53
N CYS A 41 -0.51 -0.66 13.22
CA CYS A 41 0.36 -1.28 14.23
C CYS A 41 1.84 -0.98 14.05
N ASN A 42 2.25 -0.41 12.91
CA ASN A 42 3.66 -0.19 12.52
C ASN A 42 4.58 -1.43 12.58
N GLU A 43 4.08 -2.61 12.93
CA GLU A 43 4.87 -3.85 13.05
C GLU A 43 5.13 -4.51 11.70
N ALA A 44 4.18 -4.42 10.77
CA ALA A 44 4.38 -4.93 9.42
C ALA A 44 5.06 -3.87 8.56
N THR A 45 6.29 -4.15 8.14
CA THR A 45 7.13 -3.28 7.32
C THR A 45 7.61 -4.07 6.10
N GLY A 46 7.06 -3.74 4.94
CA GLY A 46 7.36 -4.35 3.66
C GLY A 46 6.27 -5.29 3.15
N LEU A 47 6.03 -5.23 1.85
CA LEU A 47 5.23 -6.20 1.12
C LEU A 47 5.87 -7.59 1.21
N GLY A 48 5.15 -8.55 1.81
CA GLY A 48 5.64 -9.89 2.12
C GLY A 48 6.23 -10.05 3.53
N GLN A 49 6.62 -8.96 4.19
CA GLN A 49 7.07 -8.91 5.58
C GLN A 49 5.92 -8.49 6.51
N GLY A 50 4.81 -9.21 6.38
CA GLY A 50 3.60 -8.95 7.16
C GLY A 50 2.54 -8.16 6.40
N LEU A 51 2.85 -7.44 5.32
CA LEU A 51 1.84 -6.85 4.43
C LEU A 51 1.58 -7.77 3.24
N ARG A 52 0.30 -8.02 2.92
CA ARG A 52 -0.13 -8.89 1.81
C ARG A 52 -1.06 -8.12 0.88
N ARG A 53 -0.88 -8.26 -0.44
CA ARG A 53 -1.85 -7.78 -1.44
C ARG A 53 -3.09 -8.69 -1.49
N VAL A 54 -4.27 -8.09 -1.43
CA VAL A 54 -5.59 -8.74 -1.51
C VAL A 54 -6.42 -8.19 -2.65
#